data_AF-A0AAP1WDY1-F1
#
_entry.id   AF-A0AAP1WDY1-F1
#
_cell.length_a   1.000
_cell.length_b   1.000
_cell.length_c   1.000
_cell.angle_alpha   90.00
_cell.angle_beta   90.00
_cell.angle_gamma   90.00
#
_symmetry.space_group_name_H-M   'P 1'
#
loop_
_entity.id
_entity.type
_entity.pdbx_description
1 polymer ?
#
loop_
_entity_poly.entity_id
_entity_poly.type
_entity_poly.pdbx_seq_one_letter_code
_entity_poly.pdbx_strand_id
1 'polypeptide(L)'
;KKYLKSPERPDFCVGHYKVDEIVDFTEPGDAMGMKITQVNYTFSPTSIAEWAKRDDVRAAFLGLESDLKEKQTKRITLVLKNDGWSAER
;
A
#
# COMPACT_ATOMS: atom_id res chain seq x y z
N LYS A 1 0.35 4.63 -4.53
CA LYS A 1 1.21 5.79 -4.20
C LYS A 1 0.85 6.24 -2.80
N LYS A 2 1.82 6.41 -1.89
CA LYS A 2 1.54 6.95 -0.55
C LYS A 2 2.00 8.41 -0.54
N TYR A 3 1.12 9.26 -0.04
CA TYR A 3 1.29 10.70 -0.04
C TYR A 3 1.48 11.17 1.40
N LEU A 4 2.40 12.10 1.62
CA LEU A 4 2.46 12.85 2.88
C LEU A 4 1.26 13.80 2.94
N LYS A 5 0.18 13.38 3.61
CA LYS A 5 -1.02 14.20 3.75
C LYS A 5 -0.84 15.29 4.80
N SER A 6 -0.97 16.56 4.40
CA SER A 6 -1.11 17.71 5.30
C SER A 6 -2.21 18.62 4.75
N PRO A 7 -3.12 19.14 5.59
CA PRO A 7 -4.19 20.05 5.12
C PRO A 7 -3.66 21.37 4.53
N GLU A 8 -2.38 21.73 4.78
CA GLU A 8 -1.76 22.98 4.31
C GLU A 8 -0.57 22.76 3.36
N ARG A 9 -0.17 21.51 3.08
CA ARG A 9 1.04 21.22 2.28
C ARG A 9 0.76 20.22 1.17
N PRO A 10 1.43 20.34 0.01
CA PRO A 10 1.23 19.44 -1.10
C PRO A 10 1.59 18.00 -0.74
N ASP A 11 0.85 17.06 -1.32
CA ASP A 11 1.08 15.64 -1.22
C ASP A 11 2.40 15.25 -1.91
N PHE A 12 3.43 14.94 -1.13
CA PHE A 12 4.72 14.49 -1.68
C PHE A 12 4.77 12.97 -1.82
N CYS A 13 5.25 12.50 -2.98
CA CYS A 13 5.58 11.09 -3.18
C CYS A 13 6.95 10.79 -2.57
N VAL A 14 6.97 10.11 -1.42
CA VAL A 14 8.20 9.75 -0.70
C VAL A 14 8.85 8.47 -1.23
N GLY A 15 8.13 7.69 -2.03
CA GLY A 15 8.57 6.42 -2.58
C GLY A 15 7.40 5.57 -3.10
N HIS A 16 7.69 4.30 -3.36
CA HIS A 16 6.71 3.29 -3.76
C HIS A 16 6.59 2.17 -2.73
N TYR A 17 5.54 1.37 -2.84
CA TYR A 17 5.49 0.08 -2.16
C TYR A 17 5.69 -1.03 -3.16
N LYS A 18 6.42 -2.05 -2.74
CA LYS A 18 6.58 -3.31 -3.44
C LYS A 18 5.94 -4.39 -2.58
N VAL A 19 5.15 -5.27 -3.21
CA VAL A 19 4.70 -6.51 -2.57
C VAL A 19 5.90 -7.43 -2.44
N ASP A 20 6.15 -7.90 -1.23
CA ASP A 20 7.25 -8.82 -0.94
C ASP A 20 6.78 -10.27 -1.09
N GLU A 21 5.63 -10.60 -0.50
CA GLU A 21 5.10 -11.97 -0.46
C GLU A 21 3.57 -11.96 -0.37
N ILE A 22 2.92 -12.93 -1.03
CA ILE A 22 1.52 -13.28 -0.77
C ILE A 22 1.51 -14.33 0.33
N VAL A 23 0.91 -13.98 1.48
CA VAL A 23 0.88 -14.84 2.67
C VAL A 23 -0.18 -15.93 2.53
N ASP A 24 -1.41 -15.52 2.20
CA ASP A 24 -2.53 -16.41 1.96
C ASP A 24 -3.63 -15.70 1.16
N PHE A 25 -4.58 -16.48 0.63
CA PHE A 25 -5.76 -15.95 -0.02
C PHE A 25 -6.95 -16.91 0.11
N THR A 26 -8.16 -16.36 0.02
CA THR A 26 -9.38 -17.17 -0.02
C THR A 26 -9.63 -17.69 -1.43
N GLU A 27 -10.22 -18.87 -1.56
CA GLU A 27 -10.67 -19.35 -2.87
C GLU A 27 -11.61 -18.33 -3.55
N PRO A 28 -11.48 -18.08 -4.87
CA PRO A 28 -12.35 -17.17 -5.62
C PRO A 28 -13.84 -17.54 -5.58
N GLY A 29 -14.62 -16.84 -4.76
CA GLY A 29 -16.06 -17.04 -4.60
C GLY A 29 -16.90 -16.00 -5.34
N ASP A 30 -18.15 -16.34 -5.65
CA ASP A 30 -19.12 -15.40 -6.23
C ASP A 30 -19.85 -14.62 -5.13
N ALA A 31 -19.85 -13.29 -5.23
CA ALA A 31 -20.55 -12.38 -4.33
C ALA A 31 -21.11 -11.20 -5.13
N MET A 32 -22.42 -10.94 -4.97
CA MET A 32 -23.13 -9.88 -5.71
C MET A 32 -22.96 -9.97 -7.24
N GLY A 33 -22.84 -11.19 -7.78
CA GLY A 33 -22.63 -11.43 -9.22
C GLY A 33 -21.19 -11.16 -9.71
N MET A 34 -20.24 -10.94 -8.80
CA MET A 34 -18.83 -10.75 -9.11
C MET A 34 -17.99 -11.85 -8.45
N LYS A 35 -16.91 -12.28 -9.11
CA LYS A 35 -15.94 -13.20 -8.50
C LYS A 35 -14.92 -12.42 -7.68
N ILE A 36 -14.79 -12.77 -6.40
CA ILE A 36 -14.02 -12.05 -5.38
C ILE A 36 -13.05 -13.00 -4.66
N THR A 37 -11.86 -12.50 -4.32
CA THR A 37 -10.92 -13.16 -3.41
C THR A 37 -10.33 -12.13 -2.43
N GLN A 38 -10.07 -12.55 -1.20
CA GLN A 38 -9.29 -11.76 -0.24
C GLN A 38 -7.85 -12.26 -0.21
N VAL A 39 -6.90 -11.34 -0.28
CA VAL A 39 -5.47 -11.65 -0.31
C VAL A 39 -4.77 -10.95 0.84
N ASN A 40 -4.05 -11.71 1.65
CA ASN A 40 -3.12 -11.20 2.66
C ASN A 40 -1.71 -11.19 2.08
N TYR A 41 -1.00 -10.09 2.22
CA TYR A 41 0.34 -9.93 1.67
C TYR A 41 1.22 -9.08 2.57
N THR A 42 2.53 -9.28 2.43
CA THR A 42 3.54 -8.38 2.98
C THR A 42 4.05 -7.43 1.91
N PHE A 43 4.43 -6.23 2.32
CA PHE A 43 4.95 -5.20 1.44
C PHE A 43 5.95 -4.31 2.17
N SER A 44 6.90 -3.77 1.41
CA SER A 44 7.94 -2.89 1.93
C SER A 44 8.07 -1.64 1.05
N PRO A 45 8.44 -0.49 1.65
CA PRO A 45 8.75 0.71 0.89
C PRO A 45 9.97 0.46 0.00
N THR A 46 9.93 1.01 -1.20
CA THR A 46 11.03 0.95 -2.16
C THR A 46 11.17 2.30 -2.86
N SER A 47 12.34 2.55 -3.44
CA SER A 47 12.65 3.83 -4.10
C SER A 47 12.37 5.04 -3.19
N ILE A 48 12.70 4.92 -1.90
CA ILE A 48 12.50 6.00 -0.93
C ILE A 48 13.41 7.15 -1.30
N ALA A 49 12.84 8.33 -1.51
CA ALA A 49 13.60 9.52 -1.85
C ALA A 49 14.52 9.91 -0.68
N GLU A 50 15.78 10.28 -0.98
CA GLU A 50 16.78 10.51 0.05
C GLU A 50 16.41 11.65 1.00
N TRP A 51 15.74 12.69 0.49
CA TRP A 51 15.26 13.80 1.31
C TRP A 51 14.25 13.36 2.38
N ALA A 52 13.49 12.29 2.13
CA ALA A 52 12.50 11.78 3.07
C ALA A 52 13.15 11.05 4.27
N LYS A 53 14.45 10.74 4.19
CA LYS A 53 15.17 10.08 5.27
C LYS A 53 15.76 11.05 6.29
N ARG A 54 15.81 12.35 5.98
CA ARG A 54 16.38 13.37 6.87
C ARG A 54 15.57 13.51 8.16
N ASP A 55 16.26 13.72 9.28
CA ASP A 55 15.65 13.80 10.61
C ASP A 55 14.65 14.95 10.74
N ASP A 56 14.92 16.09 10.12
CA ASP A 56 14.02 17.25 10.12
C ASP A 56 12.69 16.95 9.40
N VAL A 57 12.75 16.19 8.30
CA VAL A 57 11.57 15.71 7.58
C VAL A 57 10.81 14.67 8.39
N ARG A 58 11.50 13.70 9.01
CA ARG A 58 10.86 12.70 9.89
C ARG A 58 10.16 13.35 11.08
N ALA A 59 10.79 14.35 11.71
CA ALA A 59 10.21 15.09 12.82
C ALA A 59 8.99 15.92 12.41
N ALA A 60 9.00 16.50 11.19
CA ALA A 60 7.87 17.27 10.67
C ALA A 60 6.67 16.41 10.26
N PHE A 61 6.90 15.13 9.94
CA PHE A 61 5.87 14.20 9.47
C PHE A 61 5.87 12.91 10.30
N LEU A 62 5.29 12.95 11.49
CA LEU A 62 5.32 11.84 12.47
C LEU A 62 4.81 10.49 11.93
N GLY A 63 3.94 10.48 10.92
CA GLY A 63 3.47 9.25 10.27
C GLY A 63 4.51 8.58 9.34
N LEU A 64 5.55 9.32 8.93
CA LEU A 64 6.49 8.88 7.92
C LEU A 64 7.31 7.66 8.36
N GLU A 65 7.69 7.56 9.63
CA GLU A 65 8.43 6.40 10.12
C GLU A 65 7.62 5.11 10.05
N SER A 66 6.34 5.17 10.43
CA SER A 66 5.43 4.04 10.32
C SER A 66 5.19 3.67 8.85
N ASP A 67 5.10 4.68 7.99
CA ASP A 67 4.90 4.51 6.55
C ASP A 67 6.11 3.85 5.86
N LEU A 68 7.32 4.17 6.33
CA LEU A 68 8.59 3.63 5.82
C LEU A 68 9.05 2.37 6.57
N LYS A 69 8.21 1.77 7.41
CA LYS A 69 8.54 0.52 8.09
C LYS A 69 8.72 -0.61 7.07
N GLU A 70 9.80 -1.38 7.20
CA GLU A 70 10.03 -2.59 6.42
C GLU A 70 9.02 -3.69 6.81
N LYS A 71 8.66 -4.54 5.85
CA LYS A 71 7.79 -5.72 6.03
C LYS A 71 6.49 -5.43 6.79
N GLN A 72 5.63 -4.65 6.15
CA GLN A 72 4.26 -4.38 6.62
C GLN A 72 3.30 -5.45 6.09
N THR A 73 2.22 -5.74 6.80
CA THR A 73 1.18 -6.68 6.37
C THR A 73 -0.11 -5.93 6.03
N LYS A 74 -0.77 -6.31 4.94
CA LYS A 74 -2.09 -5.77 4.56
C LYS A 74 -2.97 -6.84 3.92
N ARG A 75 -4.27 -6.64 4.05
CA ARG A 75 -5.32 -7.39 3.34
C ARG A 75 -5.92 -6.54 2.23
N ILE A 76 -6.20 -7.14 1.08
CA ILE A 76 -6.89 -6.50 -0.05
C ILE A 76 -7.97 -7.42 -0.62
N THR A 77 -9.08 -6.83 -1.03
CA THR A 77 -10.13 -7.52 -1.78
C THR A 77 -9.86 -7.30 -3.27
N LEU A 78 -9.79 -8.39 -4.03
CA LEU A 78 -9.68 -8.36 -5.48
C LEU A 78 -10.99 -8.81 -6.11
N VAL A 79 -11.43 -8.10 -7.13
CA VAL A 79 -12.59 -8.41 -7.96
C VAL A 79 -12.11 -8.78 -9.34
N LEU A 80 -12.58 -9.92 -9.86
CA LEU A 80 -12.31 -10.34 -11.23
C LEU A 80 -13.16 -9.51 -12.19
N LYS A 81 -12.48 -8.78 -13.07
CA LYS A 81 -13.05 -8.05 -14.20
C LYS A 81 -12.68 -8.75 -15.50
N ASN A 82 -13.21 -8.23 -16.61
CA ASN A 82 -12.94 -8.77 -17.95
C ASN A 82 -11.43 -8.75 -18.32
N ASP A 83 -10.67 -7.82 -17.73
CA ASP A 83 -9.23 -7.63 -17.94
C ASP A 83 -8.36 -8.22 -16.82
N GLY A 84 -8.95 -8.99 -15.90
CA GLY A 84 -8.26 -9.67 -14.82
C GLY A 84 -8.62 -9.16 -13.43
N TRP A 85 -7.76 -9.45 -12.46
CA TRP A 85 -7.99 -9.11 -11.06
C TRP A 85 -7.67 -7.65 -10.78
N SER A 86 -8.57 -6.96 -10.10
CA SER A 86 -8.36 -5.58 -9.69
C SER A 86 -8.74 -5.36 -8.24
N ALA A 87 -7.95 -4.55 -7.54
CA ALA A 87 -8.33 -4.06 -6.23
C ALA A 87 -9.51 -3.10 -6.35
N GLU A 88 -10.48 -3.24 -5.45
CA GLU A 88 -11.49 -2.21 -5.25
C GLU A 88 -10.80 -0.95 -4.67
N ARG A 89 -11.17 0.23 -5.19
CA ARG A 89 -10.51 1.51 -4.85
C ARG A 89 -10.99 2.07 -3.53
#